data_AF-A0A3D0RYB1-F1
#
_entry.id   AF-A0A3D0RYB1-F1
#
_cell.length_a   1.000
_cell.length_b   1.000
_cell.length_c   1.000
_cell.angle_alpha   90.00
_cell.angle_beta   90.00
_cell.angle_gamma   90.00
#
_symmetry.space_group_name_H-M   'P 1'
#
loop_
_entity.id
_entity.type
_entity.pdbx_description
1 polymer ?
#
loop_
_entity_poly.entity_id
_entity_poly.type
_entity_poly.pdbx_seq_one_letter_code
_entity_poly.pdbx_strand_id
1 'polypeptide(L)'
;MRRRHAFDQAGLQRVLLVGGILVGLAGLGFTVWGLVGNARGLVVGPVLVAFAVACLVVSRDDGRGQWCPDCLARNPEALESCERCGAALD
;
A
#
# COMPACT_ATOMS: atom_id res chain seq x y z
N MET A 1 13.55 8.35 -23.06
CA MET A 1 13.56 7.25 -22.06
C MET A 1 12.44 7.33 -21.00
N ARG A 2 11.74 8.46 -20.80
CA ARG A 2 10.63 8.59 -19.80
C ARG A 2 9.40 7.69 -19.99
N ARG A 3 9.08 7.21 -21.20
CA ARG A 3 7.86 6.41 -21.44
C ARG A 3 7.89 4.98 -20.89
N ARG A 4 9.07 4.39 -20.63
CA ARG A 4 9.16 3.02 -20.09
C ARG A 4 8.73 2.94 -18.61
N HIS A 5 9.09 3.94 -17.81
CA HIS A 5 8.74 3.97 -16.38
C HIS A 5 7.23 4.06 -16.10
N ALA A 6 6.46 4.74 -16.95
CA ALA A 6 5.01 4.88 -16.75
C ALA A 6 4.24 3.57 -17.03
N PHE A 7 4.72 2.73 -17.96
CA PHE A 7 4.11 1.43 -18.26
C PHE A 7 4.46 0.37 -17.20
N ASP A 8 5.69 0.41 -16.65
CA ASP A 8 6.11 -0.50 -15.58
C ASP A 8 5.37 -0.23 -14.26
N GLN A 9 5.04 1.03 -13.95
CA GLN A 9 4.29 1.38 -12.74
C GLN A 9 2.88 0.77 -12.71
N ALA A 10 2.15 0.79 -13.83
CA ALA A 10 0.81 0.23 -13.90
C ALA A 10 0.80 -1.31 -13.78
N GLY A 11 1.83 -1.97 -14.29
CA GLY A 11 2.01 -3.42 -14.14
C GLY A 11 2.36 -3.80 -12.71
N LEU A 12 3.33 -3.10 -12.12
CA LEU A 12 3.79 -3.33 -10.74
C LEU A 12 2.67 -3.08 -9.72
N GLN A 13 1.88 -2.03 -9.93
CA GLN A 13 0.73 -1.71 -9.09
C GLN A 13 -0.30 -2.84 -9.07
N ARG A 14 -0.64 -3.41 -10.24
CA ARG A 14 -1.56 -4.55 -10.32
C ARG A 14 -1.01 -5.79 -9.61
N VAL A 15 0.29 -6.07 -9.76
CA VAL A 15 0.93 -7.20 -9.09
C VAL A 15 0.94 -7.02 -7.58
N LEU A 16 1.25 -5.83 -7.08
CA LEU A 16 1.21 -5.52 -5.64
C LEU A 16 -0.20 -5.59 -5.07
N LEU A 17 -1.20 -5.13 -5.81
CA LEU A 17 -2.60 -5.14 -5.39
C LEU A 17 -3.13 -6.59 -5.32
N VAL A 18 -2.92 -7.38 -6.38
CA VAL A 18 -3.30 -8.80 -6.43
C VAL A 18 -2.53 -9.59 -5.37
N GLY A 19 -1.22 -9.35 -5.25
CA GLY A 19 -0.37 -9.98 -4.24
C GLY A 19 -0.81 -9.65 -2.82
N GLY A 20 -1.12 -8.38 -2.53
CA GLY A 20 -1.64 -7.93 -1.24
C GLY A 20 -2.98 -8.58 -0.89
N ILE A 21 -3.92 -8.67 -1.85
CA ILE A 21 -5.20 -9.36 -1.64
C ILE A 21 -4.99 -10.84 -1.33
N LEU A 22 -4.18 -11.55 -2.12
CA LEU A 22 -3.93 -12.98 -1.94
C LEU A 22 -3.26 -13.27 -0.59
N VAL A 23 -2.26 -12.48 -0.20
CA VAL A 23 -1.60 -12.62 1.10
C VAL A 23 -2.56 -12.27 2.25
N GLY A 24 -3.40 -11.24 2.08
CA GLY A 24 -4.41 -10.87 3.05
C GLY A 24 -5.41 -12.00 3.31
N LEU A 25 -5.93 -12.62 2.24
CA LEU A 25 -6.83 -13.77 2.32
C LEU A 25 -6.15 -14.98 2.98
N ALA A 26 -4.89 -15.27 2.61
CA ALA A 26 -4.12 -16.33 3.23
C ALA A 26 -3.91 -16.07 4.74
N GLY A 27 -3.55 -14.84 5.12
CA GLY A 27 -3.40 -14.43 6.51
C GLY A 27 -4.69 -14.60 7.32
N LEU A 28 -5.83 -14.23 6.74
CA LEU A 28 -7.15 -14.40 7.34
C LEU A 28 -7.53 -15.89 7.49
N GLY A 29 -7.19 -16.72 6.51
CA GLY A 29 -7.36 -18.17 6.63
C GLY A 29 -6.50 -18.76 7.75
N PHE A 30 -5.24 -18.33 7.87
CA PHE A 30 -4.33 -18.79 8.91
C PHE A 30 -4.70 -18.31 10.32
N THR A 31 -5.26 -17.11 10.49
CA THR A 31 -5.78 -16.65 11.80
C THR A 31 -6.99 -17.47 12.23
N VAL A 32 -7.96 -17.68 11.33
CA VAL A 32 -9.17 -18.48 11.61
C VAL A 32 -8.80 -19.93 11.92
N TRP A 33 -7.89 -20.53 11.15
CA TRP A 33 -7.38 -21.88 11.41
C TRP A 33 -6.60 -21.96 12.73
N GLY A 34 -5.83 -20.91 13.05
CA GLY A 34 -5.07 -20.80 14.29
C GLY A 34 -5.92 -20.77 15.56
N LEU A 35 -7.14 -20.21 15.46
CA LEU A 35 -8.12 -20.19 16.53
C LEU A 35 -8.75 -21.57 16.80
N VAL A 36 -8.81 -22.46 15.80
CA VAL A 36 -9.53 -23.74 15.88
C VAL A 36 -8.62 -24.94 16.09
N GLY A 37 -7.40 -24.95 15.54
CA GLY A 37 -6.59 -26.18 15.47
C GLY A 37 -5.16 -26.12 16.01
N ASN A 38 -4.48 -24.96 15.98
CA ASN A 38 -3.08 -24.86 16.39
C ASN A 38 -2.66 -23.40 16.67
N ALA A 39 -2.22 -23.11 17.90
CA ALA A 39 -1.89 -21.75 18.37
C ALA A 39 -0.83 -21.01 17.51
N ARG A 40 -0.06 -21.73 16.67
CA ARG A 40 0.91 -21.13 15.75
C ARG A 40 0.27 -20.27 14.65
N GLY A 41 -0.99 -20.52 14.29
CA GLY A 41 -1.71 -19.69 13.31
C GLY A 41 -2.02 -18.28 13.80
N LEU A 42 -2.06 -18.05 15.12
CA LEU A 42 -2.26 -16.73 15.74
C LEU A 42 -1.06 -15.79 15.57
N VAL A 43 0.14 -16.30 15.28
CA VAL A 43 1.33 -15.47 15.02
C VAL A 43 1.54 -15.26 13.53
N VAL A 44 1.36 -16.33 12.74
CA VAL A 44 1.58 -16.28 11.28
C VAL A 44 0.50 -15.43 10.59
N GLY A 45 -0.74 -15.52 11.04
CA GLY A 45 -1.86 -14.78 10.45
C GLY A 45 -1.69 -13.25 10.54
N PRO A 46 -1.45 -12.64 11.71
CA PRO A 46 -1.27 -11.19 11.83
C PRO A 46 -0.07 -10.67 11.05
N VAL A 47 1.04 -11.43 10.97
CA VAL A 47 2.22 -11.06 10.19
C VAL A 47 1.88 -10.98 8.70
N LEU A 48 1.16 -11.96 8.17
CA LEU A 48 0.71 -11.96 6.78
C LEU A 48 -0.27 -10.81 6.51
N VAL A 49 -1.19 -10.53 7.43
CA VAL A 49 -2.12 -9.39 7.31
C VAL A 49 -1.37 -8.05 7.32
N ALA A 50 -0.41 -7.86 8.22
CA ALA A 50 0.41 -6.65 8.25
C ALA A 50 1.23 -6.46 6.96
N PHE A 51 1.80 -7.54 6.43
CA PHE A 51 2.50 -7.51 5.15
C PHE A 51 1.56 -7.17 3.98
N ALA A 52 0.37 -7.74 3.94
CA ALA A 52 -0.66 -7.42 2.95
C ALA A 52 -1.07 -5.94 2.99
N VAL A 53 -1.25 -5.39 4.20
CA VAL A 53 -1.54 -3.95 4.40
C VAL A 53 -0.38 -3.09 3.90
N ALA A 54 0.87 -3.45 4.20
CA ALA A 54 2.03 -2.74 3.70
C ALA A 54 2.10 -2.76 2.16
N CYS A 55 1.87 -3.92 1.54
CA CYS A 55 1.77 -4.04 0.08
C CYS A 55 0.63 -3.19 -0.51
N LEU A 56 -0.54 -3.14 0.15
CA LEU A 56 -1.66 -2.32 -0.28
C LEU A 56 -1.36 -0.82 -0.18
N VAL A 57 -0.74 -0.37 0.91
CA VAL A 57 -0.30 1.03 1.08
C VAL A 57 0.67 1.42 -0.03
N VAL A 58 1.67 0.57 -0.30
CA VAL A 58 2.63 0.81 -1.40
C VAL A 58 1.95 0.75 -2.76
N SER A 59 0.99 -0.15 -2.98
CA SER A 59 0.24 -0.23 -4.24
C SER A 59 -0.66 0.98 -4.49
N ARG A 60 -1.06 1.68 -3.43
CA ARG A 60 -1.88 2.89 -3.50
C ARG A 60 -1.02 4.15 -3.62
N ASP A 61 0.25 4.04 -3.27
CA ASP A 61 1.24 5.07 -3.50
C ASP A 61 1.70 4.94 -4.97
N ASP A 62 1.00 5.64 -5.87
CA ASP A 62 1.23 5.58 -7.32
C ASP A 62 2.64 6.06 -7.75
N GLY A 63 3.54 6.33 -6.78
CA GLY A 63 4.81 7.04 -6.96
C GLY A 63 4.62 8.47 -7.44
N ARG A 64 3.36 8.88 -7.55
CA ARG A 64 2.88 10.06 -8.22
C ARG A 64 2.23 10.95 -7.19
N GLY A 65 2.99 11.93 -6.71
CA GLY A 65 2.54 12.85 -5.69
C GLY A 65 3.67 13.78 -5.25
N GLN A 66 3.32 15.02 -5.01
CA GLN A 66 4.25 16.05 -4.57
C GLN A 66 4.27 16.14 -3.05
N TRP A 67 5.47 16.31 -2.51
CA TRP A 67 5.68 16.52 -1.09
C TRP A 67 5.40 17.97 -0.77
N CYS A 68 4.57 18.22 0.23
CA CYS A 68 4.42 19.57 0.75
C CYS A 68 5.72 19.99 1.47
N PRO A 69 6.32 21.13 1.10
CA PRO A 69 7.55 21.60 1.75
C PRO A 69 7.33 21.97 3.23
N ASP A 70 6.12 22.37 3.61
CA ASP A 70 5.82 22.82 4.97
C ASP A 70 5.51 21.68 5.94
N CYS A 71 4.53 20.83 5.59
CA CYS A 71 4.04 19.80 6.49
C CYS A 71 4.55 18.39 6.17
N LEU A 72 5.41 18.24 5.16
CA LEU A 72 5.96 16.95 4.69
C LEU A 72 4.86 15.91 4.41
N ALA A 73 3.63 16.35 4.19
CA ALA A 73 2.53 15.50 3.78
C ALA A 73 2.66 15.20 2.30
N ARG A 74 2.37 13.96 1.91
CA ARG A 74 2.33 13.55 0.51
C ARG A 74 0.95 13.85 -0.07
N ASN A 75 0.91 14.61 -1.16
CA ASN A 75 -0.32 15.01 -1.84
C ASN A 75 -0.37 14.39 -3.25
N PRO A 76 -1.56 14.07 -3.78
CA PRO A 76 -1.72 13.64 -5.17
C PRO A 76 -1.13 14.64 -6.17
N GLU A 77 -0.73 14.16 -7.34
CA GLU A 77 -0.35 15.04 -8.46
C GLU A 77 -1.59 15.83 -8.91
N ALA A 78 -1.41 17.12 -9.23
CA ALA A 78 -2.43 18.07 -9.67
C ALA A 78 -3.24 18.81 -8.59
N LEU A 79 -2.82 18.82 -7.32
CA LEU A 79 -3.34 19.78 -6.35
C LEU A 79 -2.48 21.03 -6.28
N GLU A 80 -3.09 22.21 -6.34
CA GLU A 80 -2.38 23.49 -6.13
C GLU A 80 -2.12 23.79 -4.65
N SER A 81 -2.79 23.07 -3.74
CA SER A 81 -2.66 23.26 -2.30
C SER A 81 -2.68 21.93 -1.54
N CYS A 82 -1.97 21.89 -0.42
CA CYS A 82 -1.88 20.71 0.43
C CYS A 82 -3.17 20.45 1.18
N GLU A 83 -3.72 19.23 1.09
CA GLU A 83 -4.98 18.87 1.79
C GLU A 83 -4.82 18.90 3.32
N ARG A 84 -3.59 18.75 3.83
CA ARG A 84 -3.33 18.66 5.26
C ARG A 84 -3.10 20.02 5.92
N CYS A 85 -2.35 20.89 5.26
CA CYS A 85 -1.91 22.16 5.85
C CYS A 85 -2.34 23.39 5.03
N GLY A 86 -2.95 23.23 3.85
CA GLY A 86 -3.42 24.32 3.00
C GLY A 86 -2.32 25.11 2.29
N ALA A 87 -1.04 24.77 2.51
CA ALA A 87 0.09 25.41 1.86
C ALA A 87 0.06 25.19 0.33
N ALA A 88 0.53 26.17 -0.43
CA ALA A 88 0.69 26.03 -1.87
C ALA A 88 1.69 24.91 -2.18
N LEU A 89 1.35 24.07 -3.15
CA LEU A 89 2.25 23.04 -3.67
C LEU A 89 2.80 23.54 -5.00
N ASP A 90 4.05 24.01 -4.99
CA ASP A 90 4.80 24.50 -6.17
C ASP A 90 5.41 23.37 -7.01
#